data_AF-K8NZ15-F1
#
_entry.id   AF-K8NZ15-F1
#
_cell.length_a   1.000
_cell.length_b   1.000
_cell.length_c   1.000
_cell.angle_alpha   90.00
_cell.angle_beta   90.00
_cell.angle_gamma   90.00
#
_symmetry.space_group_name_H-M   'P 1'
#
loop_
_entity.id
_entity.type
_entity.pdbx_description
1 polymer ?
#
loop_
_entity_poly.entity_id
_entity_poly.type
_entity_poly.pdbx_seq_one_letter_code
_entity_poly.pdbx_strand_id
1 'polypeptide(L)'
;MTSLKSLNFTALPKTESDPKMERRARTITRLEEQKALLSNPSYVRKVRSFATVEGVRKSVESDQRVLPWWRKNVDGSYLFAIRSGSKAIEFEKGKAAIAVPSLDKLPAVIDTLIAATRSGELDAQLAQASRTPPTRKKAN
;
A
#
# COMPACT_ATOMS: atom_id res chain seq x y z
N MET A 1 -42.27 28.08 -11.24
CA MET A 1 -42.10 28.07 -9.78
C MET A 1 -40.87 27.23 -9.47
N THR A 2 -39.82 27.82 -8.88
CA THR A 2 -38.52 27.17 -8.73
C THR A 2 -38.48 26.31 -7.46
N SER A 3 -38.54 24.99 -7.63
CA SER A 3 -38.62 23.96 -6.58
C SER A 3 -37.41 23.88 -5.63
N LEU A 4 -36.38 24.69 -5.86
CA LEU A 4 -35.12 24.69 -5.09
C LEU A 4 -35.17 25.63 -3.86
N LYS A 5 -36.17 26.51 -3.75
CA LYS A 5 -36.27 27.50 -2.66
C LYS A 5 -36.71 26.93 -1.31
N SER A 6 -37.26 25.72 -1.28
CA SER A 6 -37.69 25.05 -0.03
C SER A 6 -36.61 24.16 0.59
N LEU A 7 -35.43 24.05 -0.03
CA LEU A 7 -34.36 23.19 0.45
C LEU A 7 -33.43 23.97 1.39
N ASN A 8 -33.15 23.38 2.56
CA ASN A 8 -32.16 23.90 3.49
C ASN A 8 -30.78 23.40 3.09
N PHE A 9 -29.96 24.28 2.52
CA PHE A 9 -28.61 23.95 2.10
C PHE A 9 -27.66 23.99 3.29
N THR A 10 -27.17 22.83 3.72
CA THR A 10 -26.12 22.72 4.74
C THR A 10 -24.79 22.37 4.08
N ALA A 11 -23.68 22.82 4.68
CA ALA A 11 -22.36 22.38 4.25
C ALA A 11 -22.19 20.89 4.52
N LEU A 12 -21.65 20.16 3.55
CA LEU A 12 -21.28 18.77 3.74
C LEU A 12 -20.03 18.74 4.63
N PRO A 13 -20.04 18.06 5.79
CA PRO A 13 -18.87 18.01 6.65
C PRO A 13 -17.72 17.35 5.87
N LYS A 14 -16.55 17.98 5.92
CA LYS A 14 -15.36 17.45 5.28
C LYS A 14 -14.87 16.27 6.12
N THR A 15 -15.03 15.06 5.63
CA THR A 15 -14.39 13.88 6.22
C THR A 15 -12.87 14.06 6.06
N GLU A 16 -12.21 14.56 7.11
CA GLU A 16 -10.76 14.56 7.17
C GLU A 16 -10.30 13.13 7.42
N SER A 17 -9.83 12.43 6.38
CA SER A 17 -9.16 11.15 6.56
C SER A 17 -7.80 11.40 7.19
N ASP A 18 -7.52 10.84 8.37
CA ASP A 18 -6.19 10.90 8.96
C ASP A 18 -5.18 10.22 8.02
N PRO A 19 -4.19 10.96 7.48
CA PRO A 19 -3.18 10.40 6.58
C PRO A 19 -2.39 9.25 7.21
N LYS A 20 -2.29 9.18 8.55
CA LYS A 20 -1.65 8.04 9.25
C LYS A 20 -2.51 6.79 9.14
N MET A 21 -3.80 6.90 9.42
CA MET A 21 -4.75 5.79 9.30
C MET A 21 -4.82 5.26 7.87
N GLU A 22 -4.80 6.15 6.89
CA GLU A 22 -4.76 5.74 5.48
C GLU A 22 -3.45 5.01 5.13
N ARG A 23 -2.30 5.47 5.63
CA ARG A 23 -1.02 4.76 5.45
C ARG A 23 -1.05 3.38 6.11
N ARG A 24 -1.55 3.27 7.35
CA ARG A 24 -1.70 1.97 8.04
C ARG A 24 -2.54 1.01 7.22
N ALA A 25 -3.73 1.43 6.80
CA ALA A 25 -4.65 0.61 6.00
C ALA A 25 -3.98 0.14 4.70
N ARG A 26 -3.34 1.05 3.96
CA ARG A 26 -2.62 0.71 2.72
C ARG A 26 -1.50 -0.29 2.98
N THR A 27 -0.68 -0.08 4.01
CA THR A 27 0.43 -0.99 4.34
C THR A 27 -0.09 -2.38 4.72
N ILE A 28 -1.15 -2.45 5.54
CA ILE A 28 -1.78 -3.72 5.92
C ILE A 28 -2.30 -4.47 4.69
N THR A 29 -3.04 -3.80 3.80
CA THR A 29 -3.52 -4.41 2.55
C THR A 29 -2.35 -4.95 1.71
N ARG A 30 -1.24 -4.20 1.60
CA ARG A 30 -0.06 -4.68 0.86
C ARG A 30 0.61 -5.88 1.53
N LEU A 31 0.66 -5.93 2.85
CA LEU A 31 1.18 -7.07 3.61
C LEU A 31 0.29 -8.31 3.42
N GLU A 32 -1.03 -8.15 3.41
CA GLU A 32 -1.98 -9.23 3.11
C GLU A 32 -1.82 -9.75 1.67
N GLU A 33 -1.57 -8.86 0.69
CA GLU A 33 -1.22 -9.26 -0.69
C GLU A 33 0.06 -10.11 -0.74
N GLN A 34 1.06 -9.82 0.11
CA GLN A 34 2.28 -10.63 0.19
C GLN A 34 1.99 -12.04 0.74
N LYS A 35 1.07 -12.18 1.71
CA LYS A 35 0.61 -13.51 2.17
C LYS A 35 -0.11 -14.26 1.05
N ALA A 36 -0.99 -13.59 0.31
CA ALA A 36 -1.69 -14.20 -0.81
C ALA A 36 -0.70 -14.67 -1.91
N LEU A 37 0.35 -13.90 -2.17
CA LEU A 37 1.41 -14.26 -3.11
C LEU A 37 2.24 -15.47 -2.66
N LEU A 38 2.46 -15.64 -1.34
CA LEU A 38 3.11 -16.84 -0.81
C LEU A 38 2.30 -18.10 -1.03
N SER A 39 0.98 -18.02 -0.89
CA SER A 39 0.08 -19.15 -1.14
C SER A 39 -0.16 -19.39 -2.64
N ASN A 40 -0.21 -18.33 -3.44
CA ASN A 40 -0.43 -18.38 -4.88
C ASN A 40 0.61 -17.51 -5.61
N PRO A 41 1.66 -18.12 -6.21
CA PRO A 41 2.70 -17.40 -6.95
C PRO A 41 2.18 -16.57 -8.14
N SER A 42 0.98 -16.88 -8.64
CA SER A 42 0.31 -16.18 -9.74
C SER A 42 -0.66 -15.10 -9.26
N TYR A 43 -0.62 -14.73 -7.96
CA TYR A 43 -1.51 -13.71 -7.41
C TYR A 43 -1.38 -12.36 -8.13
N VAL A 44 -2.52 -11.83 -8.53
CA VAL A 44 -2.68 -10.50 -9.13
C VAL A 44 -3.64 -9.68 -8.28
N ARG A 45 -3.37 -8.37 -8.17
CA ARG A 45 -4.29 -7.43 -7.53
C ARG A 45 -5.13 -6.73 -8.59
N LYS A 46 -6.42 -6.59 -8.34
CA LYS A 46 -7.30 -5.80 -9.20
C LYS A 46 -7.11 -4.32 -8.93
N VAL A 47 -6.90 -3.55 -10.00
CA VAL A 47 -6.75 -2.10 -9.91
C VAL A 47 -7.74 -1.43 -10.84
N ARG A 48 -8.47 -0.46 -10.27
CA ARG A 48 -9.37 0.39 -11.02
C ARG A 48 -8.60 1.58 -11.57
N SER A 49 -8.57 1.71 -12.89
CA SER A 49 -7.97 2.84 -13.59
C SER A 49 -9.02 3.55 -14.44
N PHE A 50 -8.77 4.81 -14.80
CA PHE A 50 -9.62 5.51 -15.76
C PHE A 50 -8.90 5.54 -17.11
N ALA A 51 -9.54 4.99 -18.13
CA ALA A 51 -9.07 5.02 -19.50
C ALA A 51 -10.11 5.73 -20.39
N THR A 52 -9.63 6.45 -21.39
CA THR A 52 -10.51 7.01 -22.42
C THR A 52 -10.78 5.90 -23.44
N VAL A 53 -12.02 5.44 -23.50
CA VAL A 53 -12.49 4.47 -24.48
C VAL A 53 -13.54 5.19 -25.31
N GLU A 54 -13.28 5.33 -26.61
CA GLU A 54 -14.20 6.01 -27.56
C GLU A 54 -14.53 7.46 -27.15
N GLY A 55 -13.53 8.22 -26.71
CA GLY A 55 -13.70 9.63 -26.32
C GLY A 55 -14.35 9.85 -24.94
N VAL A 56 -14.82 8.80 -24.27
CA VAL A 56 -15.42 8.88 -22.93
C VAL A 56 -14.48 8.28 -21.88
N ARG A 57 -14.28 9.00 -20.78
CA ARG A 57 -13.50 8.51 -19.63
C ARG A 57 -14.30 7.44 -18.90
N LYS A 58 -13.95 6.17 -19.12
CA LYS A 58 -14.56 5.01 -18.46
C LYS A 58 -13.63 4.47 -17.39
N SER A 59 -14.22 3.85 -16.37
CA SER A 59 -13.48 3.10 -15.37
C SER A 59 -13.21 1.69 -15.89
N VAL A 60 -11.95 1.29 -15.92
CA VAL A 60 -11.52 -0.05 -16.34
C VAL A 60 -10.86 -0.75 -15.16
N GLU A 61 -11.28 -1.99 -14.90
CA GLU A 61 -10.62 -2.88 -13.95
C GLU A 61 -9.52 -3.66 -14.70
N SER A 62 -8.31 -3.64 -14.15
CA SER A 62 -7.15 -4.32 -14.73
C SER A 62 -6.42 -5.12 -13.66
N ASP A 63 -5.92 -6.29 -14.03
CA ASP A 63 -5.06 -7.08 -13.15
C ASP A 63 -3.64 -6.52 -13.14
N GLN A 64 -3.12 -6.27 -11.95
CA GLN A 64 -1.76 -5.85 -11.73
C GLN A 64 -1.00 -6.93 -10.98
N ARG A 65 0.14 -7.35 -11.56
CA ARG A 65 1.04 -8.31 -10.91
C ARG A 65 1.55 -7.76 -9.58
N VAL A 66 1.45 -8.57 -8.53
CA VAL A 66 2.09 -8.29 -7.24
C VAL A 66 3.50 -8.89 -7.25
N LEU A 67 4.50 -8.06 -6.97
CA LEU A 67 5.88 -8.51 -6.86
C LEU A 67 6.18 -8.93 -5.41
N PRO A 68 6.97 -10.00 -5.22
CA PRO A 68 7.39 -10.41 -3.89
C PRO A 68 8.29 -9.34 -3.27
N TRP A 69 8.07 -9.08 -2.00
CA TRP A 69 8.88 -8.18 -1.18
C TRP A 69 10.02 -8.89 -0.46
N TRP A 70 10.17 -10.19 -0.69
CA TRP A 70 11.28 -10.99 -0.22
C TRP A 70 12.24 -11.35 -1.35
N ARG A 71 13.50 -11.56 -0.99
CA ARG A 71 14.53 -12.13 -1.88
C ARG A 71 15.39 -13.12 -1.10
N LYS A 72 15.96 -14.09 -1.80
CA LYS A 72 16.92 -15.01 -1.21
C LYS A 72 18.23 -14.28 -0.91
N ASN A 73 18.81 -14.55 0.24
CA ASN A 73 20.11 -14.07 0.67
C ASN A 73 21.21 -15.09 0.34
N VAL A 74 22.48 -14.66 0.41
CA VAL A 74 23.64 -15.50 0.10
C VAL A 74 23.77 -16.70 1.05
N ASP A 75 23.39 -16.52 2.31
CA ASP A 75 23.37 -17.56 3.35
C ASP A 75 22.20 -18.56 3.24
N GLY A 76 21.33 -18.40 2.23
CA GLY A 76 20.15 -19.24 2.04
C GLY A 76 18.90 -18.78 2.79
N SER A 77 19.01 -17.77 3.67
CA SER A 77 17.87 -17.10 4.29
C SER A 77 17.12 -16.20 3.31
N TYR A 78 16.03 -15.58 3.75
CA TYR A 78 15.27 -14.62 2.97
C TYR A 78 15.30 -13.24 3.63
N LEU A 79 15.48 -12.19 2.82
CA LEU A 79 15.38 -10.81 3.26
C LEU A 79 14.02 -10.25 2.85
N PHE A 80 13.21 -9.85 3.81
CA PHE A 80 11.89 -9.25 3.59
C PHE A 80 11.91 -7.74 3.85
N ALA A 81 11.51 -6.94 2.87
CA ALA A 81 11.50 -5.49 2.97
C ALA A 81 10.07 -4.93 2.87
N ILE A 82 9.60 -4.24 3.91
CA ILE A 82 8.30 -3.57 3.88
C ILE A 82 8.41 -2.29 3.05
N ARG A 83 7.45 -2.04 2.16
CA ARG A 83 7.44 -0.85 1.32
C ARG A 83 6.24 0.04 1.64
N SER A 84 6.51 1.35 1.78
CA SER A 84 5.49 2.38 1.79
C SER A 84 5.61 3.19 0.50
N GLY A 85 4.65 3.01 -0.40
CA GLY A 85 4.73 3.55 -1.76
C GLY A 85 5.93 2.99 -2.52
N SER A 86 6.84 3.86 -2.97
CA SER A 86 8.03 3.48 -3.73
C SER A 86 9.24 3.10 -2.86
N LYS A 87 9.24 3.45 -1.56
CA LYS A 87 10.42 3.29 -0.68
C LYS A 87 10.27 2.12 0.28
N ALA A 88 11.37 1.41 0.53
CA ALA A 88 11.46 0.47 1.63
C ALA A 88 11.58 1.22 2.96
N ILE A 89 11.00 0.64 4.02
CA ILE A 89 11.03 1.20 5.36
C ILE A 89 12.32 0.74 6.04
N GLU A 90 13.05 1.68 6.65
CA GLU A 90 14.20 1.39 7.51
C GLU A 90 13.73 1.21 8.96
N PHE A 91 14.10 0.09 9.57
CA PHE A 91 13.83 -0.18 10.99
C PHE A 91 14.95 0.37 11.86
N GLU A 92 16.19 0.29 11.35
CA GLU A 92 17.38 0.91 11.89
C GLU A 92 18.14 1.55 10.73
N LYS A 93 19.07 2.47 11.03
CA LYS A 93 19.85 3.19 10.01
C LYS A 93 20.55 2.19 9.06
N GLY A 94 20.16 2.19 7.79
CA GLY A 94 20.72 1.29 6.77
C GLY A 94 20.19 -0.15 6.80
N LYS A 95 19.25 -0.49 7.69
CA LYS A 95 18.60 -1.81 7.76
C LYS A 95 17.14 -1.70 7.33
N ALA A 96 16.92 -1.90 6.03
CA ALA A 96 15.59 -1.86 5.40
C ALA A 96 14.96 -3.25 5.17
N ALA A 97 15.54 -4.31 5.73
CA ALA A 97 15.09 -5.67 5.53
C ALA A 97 15.17 -6.49 6.83
N ILE A 98 14.20 -7.39 6.99
CA ILE A 98 14.12 -8.37 8.07
C ILE A 98 14.67 -9.68 7.53
N ALA A 99 15.63 -10.27 8.24
CA ALA A 99 16.13 -11.60 7.94
C ALA A 99 15.10 -12.65 8.42
N VAL A 100 14.70 -13.52 7.52
CA VAL A 100 13.74 -14.60 7.75
C VAL A 100 14.44 -15.91 7.40
N PRO A 101 14.52 -16.90 8.31
CA PRO A 101 15.27 -18.13 8.06
C PRO A 101 14.81 -18.90 6.82
N SER A 102 13.51 -18.87 6.52
CA SER A 102 12.89 -19.64 5.44
C SER A 102 11.54 -19.05 5.04
N LEU A 103 11.06 -19.40 3.84
CA LEU A 103 9.79 -18.86 3.32
C LEU A 103 8.56 -19.30 4.13
N ASP A 104 8.59 -20.47 4.77
CA ASP A 104 7.51 -20.95 5.63
C ASP A 104 7.31 -20.11 6.90
N LYS A 105 8.35 -19.39 7.34
CA LYS A 105 8.25 -18.46 8.49
C LYS A 105 7.78 -17.08 8.09
N LEU A 106 7.81 -16.75 6.81
CA LEU A 106 7.46 -15.41 6.33
C LEU A 106 6.00 -15.00 6.63
N PRO A 107 4.98 -15.88 6.51
CA PRO A 107 3.60 -15.53 6.88
C PRO A 107 3.47 -15.05 8.33
N ALA A 108 4.15 -15.71 9.27
CA ALA A 108 4.13 -15.35 10.68
C ALA A 108 4.79 -13.98 10.93
N VAL A 109 5.92 -13.71 10.25
CA VAL A 109 6.56 -12.39 10.28
C VAL A 109 5.61 -11.31 9.74
N ILE A 110 4.90 -11.60 8.64
CA ILE A 110 3.92 -10.66 8.07
C ILE A 110 2.78 -10.39 9.06
N ASP A 111 2.27 -11.40 9.76
CA ASP A 111 1.21 -11.21 10.76
C ASP A 111 1.64 -10.32 11.93
N THR A 112 2.87 -10.49 12.43
CA THR A 112 3.47 -9.61 13.43
C THR A 112 3.55 -8.16 12.93
N LEU A 113 3.95 -7.97 11.67
CA LEU A 113 4.04 -6.65 11.05
C LEU A 113 2.68 -5.99 10.83
N ILE A 114 1.65 -6.77 10.51
CA ILE A 114 0.27 -6.29 10.42
C ILE A 114 -0.19 -5.82 11.80
N ALA A 115 0.06 -6.60 12.86
CA ALA A 115 -0.27 -6.23 14.23
C ALA A 115 0.43 -4.92 14.67
N ALA A 116 1.75 -4.83 14.47
CA ALA A 116 2.54 -3.63 14.77
C ALA A 116 2.10 -2.39 13.94
N THR A 117 1.68 -2.60 12.69
CA THR A 117 1.11 -1.51 11.87
C THR A 117 -0.27 -1.08 12.37
N ARG A 118 -1.09 -2.02 12.85
CA ARG A 118 -2.42 -1.72 13.42
C ARG A 118 -2.30 -0.96 14.73
N SER A 119 -1.38 -1.37 15.62
CA SER A 119 -1.09 -0.67 16.89
C SER A 119 -0.47 0.71 16.67
N GLY A 120 0.17 0.93 15.52
CA GLY A 120 0.77 2.21 15.16
C GLY A 120 2.25 2.33 15.50
N GLU A 121 2.89 1.24 15.89
CA GLU A 121 4.33 1.20 16.23
C GLU A 121 5.21 1.57 15.04
N LEU A 122 4.75 1.32 13.81
CA LEU A 122 5.48 1.62 12.57
C LEU A 122 5.14 2.99 11.97
N ASP A 123 4.33 3.81 12.62
CA ASP A 123 3.85 5.09 12.06
C ASP A 123 4.98 6.07 11.76
N ALA A 124 5.99 6.13 12.62
CA ALA A 124 7.12 7.03 12.45
C ALA A 124 7.94 6.66 11.20
N GLN A 125 8.23 5.38 11.03
CA GLN A 125 8.98 4.84 9.91
C GLN A 125 8.16 4.93 8.61
N LEU A 126 6.86 4.67 8.67
CA LEU A 126 5.92 4.86 7.55
C LEU A 126 5.83 6.32 7.11
N ALA A 127 5.84 7.27 8.05
CA ALA A 127 5.81 8.69 7.76
C ALA A 127 7.10 9.16 7.06
N GLN A 128 8.26 8.68 7.50
CA GLN A 128 9.55 8.99 6.86
C GLN A 128 9.60 8.49 5.41
N ALA A 129 9.11 7.27 5.15
CA ALA A 129 9.06 6.71 3.81
C ALA A 129 8.11 7.47 2.86
N SER A 130 7.05 8.11 3.39
CA SER A 130 6.03 8.82 2.61
C SER A 130 6.41 10.22 2.11
N ARG A 131 7.54 10.80 2.57
CA ARG A 131 7.94 12.21 2.33
C ARG A 131 8.32 12.57 0.89
N THR A 132 7.97 11.80 -0.14
CA THR A 132 8.22 12.21 -1.53
C THR A 132 7.09 11.77 -2.45
N PRO A 133 6.13 12.65 -2.79
CA PRO A 133 5.29 12.40 -3.94
C PRO A 133 6.19 12.35 -5.19
N PRO A 134 6.02 11.37 -6.10
CA PRO A 134 6.67 11.44 -7.39
C PRO A 134 6.13 12.70 -8.10
N THR A 135 7.01 13.67 -8.35
CA THR A 135 6.70 14.77 -9.25
C THR A 135 6.44 14.13 -10.62
N ARG A 136 5.18 14.14 -11.07
CA ARG A 136 4.87 13.83 -12.47
C ARG A 136 5.57 14.91 -13.30
N LYS A 137 6.73 14.58 -13.88
CA LYS A 137 7.31 15.37 -14.97
C LYS A 137 6.25 15.39 -16.07
N LYS A 138 5.59 16.53 -16.27
CA LYS A 138 4.83 16.75 -17.50
C LYS A 138 5.85 16.67 -18.63
N ALA A 139 5.69 15.69 -19.51
CA ALA A 139 6.38 15.69 -20.79
C ALA A 139 5.91 16.96 -21.53
N ASN A 140 6.87 17.79 -21.93
CA ASN A 140 6.66 18.94 -22.80
C ASN A 140 6.74 18.47 -24.24
#